data_AF-A0A5C1E7Y6-F1
#
_entry.id   AF-A0A5C1E7Y6-F1
#
_cell.length_a   1.000
_cell.length_b   1.000
_cell.length_c   1.000
_cell.angle_alpha   90.00
_cell.angle_beta   90.00
_cell.angle_gamma   90.00
#
_symmetry.space_group_name_H-M   'P 1'
#
loop_
_entity.id
_entity.type
_entity.pdbx_description
1 polymer ?
#
loop_
_entity_poly.entity_id
_entity_poly.type
_entity_poly.pdbx_seq_one_letter_code
_entity_poly.pdbx_strand_id
1 'polypeptide(L)'
;MSITATGSSDPYEAFLSCSEEMFAAAVKQEWDTLTTLMEQRSQWESEIRRLRALDGPRQPLSPRQQEIFRRVLDLDREVQERVGPWLTHAGKLLKSWGALPS
;
A
#
# COMPACT_ATOMS: atom_id res chain seq x y z
N MET A 1 14.11 -14.70 9.91
CA MET A 1 12.77 -14.85 10.50
C MET A 1 11.84 -15.27 9.38
N SER A 2 11.48 -16.54 9.35
CA SER A 2 10.61 -17.12 8.33
C SER A 2 9.16 -16.78 8.68
N ILE A 3 8.44 -16.19 7.73
CA ILE A 3 7.02 -15.91 7.88
C ILE A 3 6.29 -17.26 7.80
N THR A 4 5.95 -17.83 8.95
CA THR A 4 4.94 -18.86 9.08
C THR A 4 3.64 -18.21 9.53
N ALA A 5 2.70 -18.05 8.62
CA ALA A 5 1.29 -17.77 8.93
C ALA A 5 0.41 -18.46 7.88
N THR A 6 -0.20 -19.58 8.30
CA THR A 6 -1.55 -20.05 7.99
C THR A 6 -2.17 -19.63 6.65
N GLY A 7 -2.26 -20.58 5.71
CA GLY A 7 -3.00 -20.46 4.45
C GLY A 7 -2.14 -19.90 3.31
N SER A 8 -2.04 -20.64 2.20
CA SER A 8 -1.50 -20.12 0.94
C SER A 8 -2.41 -18.99 0.43
N SER A 9 -2.27 -17.78 0.99
CA SER A 9 -2.98 -16.61 0.50
C SER A 9 -2.39 -16.26 -0.86
N ASP A 10 -3.26 -16.16 -1.86
CA ASP A 10 -2.88 -15.64 -3.17
C ASP A 10 -2.19 -14.28 -2.97
N PRO A 11 -0.95 -14.07 -3.45
CA PRO A 11 -0.21 -12.83 -3.24
C PRO A 11 -0.94 -11.60 -3.80
N TYR A 12 -1.80 -11.76 -4.81
CA TYR A 12 -2.66 -10.68 -5.29
C TYR A 12 -3.74 -10.31 -4.26
N GLU A 13 -4.34 -11.28 -3.59
CA GLU A 13 -5.32 -11.05 -2.52
C GLU A 13 -4.66 -10.46 -1.27
N ALA A 14 -3.46 -10.93 -0.92
CA ALA A 14 -2.68 -10.35 0.18
C ALA A 14 -2.31 -8.88 -0.09
N PHE A 15 -1.98 -8.55 -1.34
CA PHE A 15 -1.74 -7.17 -1.78
C PHE A 15 -2.99 -6.29 -1.67
N LEU A 16 -4.17 -6.82 -2.03
CA LEU A 16 -5.44 -6.12 -1.85
C LEU A 16 -5.75 -5.89 -0.36
N SER A 17 -5.68 -6.93 0.47
CA SER A 17 -5.94 -6.84 1.92
C SER A 17 -5.05 -5.79 2.58
N CYS A 18 -3.75 -5.79 2.23
CA CYS A 18 -2.82 -4.80 2.74
C CYS A 18 -3.21 -3.36 2.33
N SER A 19 -3.70 -3.17 1.10
CA SER A 19 -4.17 -1.86 0.61
C SER A 19 -5.48 -1.41 1.31
N GLU A 20 -6.36 -2.35 1.67
CA GLU A 20 -7.57 -2.07 2.47
C GLU A 20 -7.22 -1.69 3.91
N GLU A 21 -6.24 -2.37 4.52
CA GLU A 21 -5.71 -2.01 5.83
C GLU A 21 -5.04 -0.63 5.82
N MET A 22 -4.28 -0.30 4.77
CA MET A 22 -3.71 1.05 4.59
C MET A 22 -4.81 2.12 4.54
N PHE A 23 -5.88 1.88 3.78
CA PHE A 23 -7.01 2.80 3.75
C PHE A 23 -7.66 2.95 5.14
N ALA A 24 -7.87 1.86 5.87
CA ALA A 24 -8.41 1.91 7.22
C ALA A 24 -7.51 2.71 8.18
N ALA A 25 -6.18 2.52 8.12
CA ALA A 25 -5.22 3.28 8.90
C ALA A 25 -5.25 4.78 8.54
N ALA A 26 -5.34 5.11 7.25
CA ALA A 26 -5.45 6.50 6.79
C ALA A 26 -6.75 7.18 7.25
N VAL A 27 -7.87 6.45 7.27
CA VAL A 27 -9.15 6.94 7.82
C VAL A 27 -9.04 7.26 9.31
N LYS A 28 -8.34 6.42 10.06
CA LYS A 28 -8.11 6.58 11.51
C LYS A 28 -6.95 7.51 11.87
N GLN A 29 -6.20 8.00 10.88
CA GLN A 29 -5.00 8.80 11.07
C GLN A 29 -3.89 8.06 11.84
N GLU A 30 -3.82 6.73 11.70
CA GLU A 30 -2.81 5.87 12.30
C GLU A 30 -1.55 5.87 11.42
N TRP A 31 -0.81 6.98 11.40
CA TRP A 31 0.28 7.22 10.43
C TRP A 31 1.48 6.26 10.57
N ASP A 32 1.82 5.86 11.80
CA ASP A 32 2.88 4.87 12.03
C ASP A 32 2.47 3.51 11.44
N THR A 33 1.24 3.08 11.69
CA THR A 33 0.67 1.85 11.12
C THR A 33 0.62 1.94 9.59
N LEU A 34 0.20 3.08 9.04
CA LEU A 34 0.18 3.30 7.60
C LEU A 34 1.59 3.13 7.00
N THR A 35 2.63 3.64 7.66
CA THR A 35 4.02 3.52 7.21
C THR A 35 4.50 2.07 7.24
N THR A 36 4.22 1.32 8.31
CA THR A 36 4.53 -0.12 8.39
C THR A 36 3.82 -0.92 7.28
N LEU A 37 2.55 -0.61 7.02
CA LEU A 37 1.78 -1.28 5.97
C LEU A 37 2.32 -0.94 4.57
N MET A 38 2.82 0.28 4.32
CA MET A 38 3.49 0.63 3.06
C MET A 38 4.72 -0.25 2.80
N GLU A 39 5.52 -0.51 3.83
CA GLU A 39 6.67 -1.41 3.72
C GLU A 39 6.22 -2.85 3.40
N GLN A 40 5.19 -3.35 4.10
CA GLN A 40 4.64 -4.68 3.84
C GLN A 40 4.05 -4.80 2.43
N ARG A 41 3.34 -3.77 1.95
CA ARG A 41 2.78 -3.71 0.60
C ARG A 41 3.86 -3.84 -0.47
N SER A 42 5.03 -3.21 -0.26
CA SER A 42 6.16 -3.30 -1.19
C SER A 42 6.72 -4.73 -1.33
N GLN A 43 6.61 -5.54 -0.28
CA GLN A 43 7.01 -6.96 -0.30
C GLN A 43 6.06 -7.78 -1.16
N TRP A 44 4.75 -7.55 -1.02
CA TRP A 44 3.74 -8.19 -1.87
C TRP A 44 3.87 -7.79 -3.33
N GLU A 45 4.13 -6.52 -3.63
CA GLU A 45 4.39 -6.07 -4.99
C GLU A 45 5.62 -6.77 -5.60
N SER A 46 6.69 -6.89 -4.83
CA SER A 46 7.92 -7.58 -5.26
C SER A 46 7.67 -9.06 -5.54
N GLU A 47 6.87 -9.72 -4.68
CA GLU A 47 6.49 -11.11 -4.86
C GLU A 47 5.61 -11.32 -6.10
N ILE A 48 4.62 -10.46 -6.33
CA ILE A 48 3.80 -10.48 -7.55
C ILE A 48 4.68 -10.31 -8.79
N ARG A 49 5.61 -9.35 -8.79
CA ARG A 49 6.56 -9.15 -9.90
C ARG A 49 7.42 -10.40 -10.13
N ARG A 50 7.91 -11.03 -9.07
CA ARG A 50 8.69 -12.29 -9.14
C ARG A 50 7.88 -13.40 -9.79
N LEU A 51 6.64 -13.62 -9.35
CA LEU A 51 5.75 -14.65 -9.91
C LEU A 51 5.45 -14.39 -11.39
N ARG A 52 5.16 -13.14 -11.75
CA ARG A 52 4.94 -12.76 -13.15
C ARG A 52 6.18 -12.95 -14.04
N ALA A 53 7.38 -12.90 -13.48
CA ALA A 53 8.61 -13.19 -14.21
C ALA A 53 8.82 -14.71 -14.42
N LEU A 54 8.28 -15.55 -13.53
CA LEU A 54 8.36 -17.01 -13.61
C LEU A 54 7.33 -17.61 -14.58
N ASP A 55 6.17 -16.98 -14.75
CA ASP A 55 5.07 -17.46 -15.61
C ASP A 55 5.37 -17.42 -17.13
N GLY A 56 6.58 -17.05 -17.53
CA GLY A 56 7.00 -16.99 -18.94
C GLY A 56 6.41 -15.77 -19.67
N PRO A 57 6.31 -15.79 -21.03
CA PRO A 57 6.00 -14.61 -21.81
C PRO A 57 4.68 -13.97 -21.38
N ARG A 58 4.75 -12.68 -20.97
CA ARG A 58 3.67 -11.75 -20.55
C ARG A 58 2.26 -12.31 -20.66
N GLN A 59 1.92 -13.27 -19.80
CA GLN A 59 0.54 -13.72 -19.73
C GLN A 59 -0.32 -12.53 -19.27
N PRO A 60 -1.47 -12.30 -19.92
CA PRO A 60 -2.40 -11.29 -19.47
C PRO A 60 -2.85 -11.64 -18.06
N LEU A 61 -3.08 -10.62 -17.23
CA LEU A 61 -3.67 -10.81 -15.91
C LEU A 61 -5.05 -11.46 -16.05
N SER A 62 -5.39 -12.37 -15.15
CA SER A 62 -6.75 -12.91 -15.09
C SER A 62 -7.75 -11.80 -14.76
N PRO A 63 -9.05 -11.96 -15.10
CA PRO A 63 -10.07 -10.98 -14.73
C PRO A 63 -10.09 -10.64 -13.23
N ARG A 64 -9.81 -11.63 -12.36
CA ARG A 64 -9.72 -11.41 -10.91
C ARG A 64 -8.51 -10.55 -10.55
N GLN A 65 -7.35 -10.82 -11.12
CA GLN A 65 -6.14 -10.02 -10.88
C GLN A 65 -6.31 -8.57 -11.38
N GLN A 66 -6.95 -8.38 -12.53
CA GLN A 66 -7.26 -7.04 -13.05
C GLN A 66 -8.18 -6.26 -12.10
N GLU A 67 -9.23 -6.91 -11.60
CA GLU A 67 -10.15 -6.30 -10.63
C GLU A 67 -9.44 -5.94 -9.31
N ILE A 68 -8.56 -6.81 -8.82
CA ILE A 68 -7.71 -6.53 -7.65
C ILE A 68 -6.88 -5.26 -7.88
N PHE A 69 -6.15 -5.16 -8.99
CA PHE A 69 -5.34 -3.96 -9.25
C PHE A 69 -6.18 -2.70 -9.41
N ARG A 70 -7.35 -2.79 -10.05
CA ARG A 70 -8.29 -1.67 -10.15
C ARG A 70 -8.69 -1.19 -8.76
N ARG A 71 -9.09 -2.11 -7.87
CA ARG A 71 -9.48 -1.79 -6.51
C ARG A 71 -8.34 -1.18 -5.70
N VAL A 72 -7.12 -1.71 -5.85
CA VAL A 72 -5.94 -1.16 -5.20
C VAL A 72 -5.65 0.27 -5.67
N LEU A 73 -5.75 0.56 -6.98
CA LEU A 73 -5.58 1.92 -7.49
C LEU A 73 -6.63 2.89 -6.96
N ASP A 74 -7.88 2.45 -6.83
CA ASP A 74 -8.95 3.24 -6.22
C ASP A 74 -8.63 3.55 -4.75
N LEU A 75 -8.16 2.56 -3.98
CA LEU A 75 -7.76 2.72 -2.58
C LEU A 75 -6.54 3.65 -2.42
N ASP A 76 -5.54 3.54 -3.30
CA ASP A 76 -4.35 4.41 -3.29
C ASP A 76 -4.75 5.88 -3.47
N ARG A 77 -5.68 6.16 -4.38
CA ARG A 77 -6.21 7.52 -4.58
C ARG A 77 -6.86 8.05 -3.31
N GLU A 78 -7.72 7.25 -2.69
CA GLU A 78 -8.40 7.62 -1.44
C GLU A 78 -7.43 7.85 -0.27
N VAL A 79 -6.37 7.03 -0.15
CA VAL A 79 -5.31 7.23 0.83
C VAL A 79 -4.58 8.55 0.58
N GLN A 80 -4.21 8.85 -0.67
CA GLN A 80 -3.53 10.09 -1.04
C GLN A 80 -4.37 11.33 -0.73
N GLU A 81 -5.67 11.30 -1.04
CA GLU A 81 -6.61 12.40 -0.75
C GLU A 81 -6.70 12.70 0.74
N ARG A 82 -6.49 11.69 1.61
CA ARG A 82 -6.49 11.85 3.07
C ARG A 82 -5.15 12.29 3.63
N VAL A 83 -4.06 11.71 3.13
CA VAL A 83 -2.70 11.97 3.61
C VAL A 83 -2.21 13.35 3.15
N GLY A 84 -2.54 13.78 1.93
CA GLY A 84 -2.08 15.04 1.35
C GLY A 84 -2.38 16.29 2.20
N PRO A 85 -3.64 16.50 2.64
CA PRO A 85 -3.98 17.59 3.55
C PRO A 85 -3.25 17.52 4.89
N TRP A 86 -3.11 16.32 5.47
CA TRP A 86 -2.39 16.15 6.73
C TRP A 86 -0.90 16.48 6.59
N LEU A 87 -0.23 16.00 5.54
CA LEU A 87 1.17 16.35 5.26
C LEU A 87 1.36 17.86 5.04
N THR A 88 0.40 18.50 4.36
CA THR A 88 0.41 19.96 4.19
C THR A 88 0.31 20.68 5.54
N HIS A 89 -0.55 20.19 6.44
CA HIS A 89 -0.67 20.73 7.79
C HIS A 89 0.58 20.49 8.63
N ALA A 90 1.13 19.27 8.63
CA ALA A 90 2.36 18.92 9.32
C ALA A 90 3.55 19.77 8.85
N GLY A 91 3.68 20.01 7.55
CA GLY A 91 4.70 20.91 6.99
C GLY A 91 4.58 22.34 7.52
N LYS A 92 3.36 22.87 7.67
CA LYS A 92 3.14 24.20 8.28
C LYS A 92 3.54 24.22 9.76
N LEU A 93 3.22 23.17 10.51
CA LEU A 93 3.62 23.06 11.93
C LEU A 93 5.15 23.02 12.06
N LEU A 94 5.82 22.19 11.27
CA LEU A 94 7.28 22.07 11.29
C LEU A 94 7.98 23.40 10.93
N LYS A 95 7.45 24.15 9.95
CA LYS A 95 7.91 25.52 9.65
C LYS A 95 7.71 26.46 10.84
N SER A 96 6.56 26.41 11.49
CA SER A 96 6.27 27.26 12.66
C SER A 96 7.17 26.97 13.86
N TRP A 97 7.67 25.73 13.97
CA TRP A 97 8.62 25.31 15.01
C TRP A 97 10.09 25.54 14.62
N GLY A 98 10.36 26.11 13.44
CA GLY A 98 11.73 26.33 12.95
C GLY A 98 12.47 25.05 12.55
N ALA A 99 11.76 23.92 12.43
CA ALA A 99 12.33 22.63 12.03
C ALA A 99 12.50 22.50 10.50
N LEU A 100 11.90 23.41 9.73
CA LEU A 100 12.08 23.54 8.28
C LEU A 100 12.39 25.01 7.92
N PRO A 101 13.24 25.27 6.91
CA PRO A 101 13.43 26.62 6.41
C PRO A 101 12.10 27.18 5.89
N SER A 102 11.87 28.46 6.20
CA SER A 102 10.67 29.23 5.83
C SER A 102 10.48 29.32 4.33
#